data_AF-A0AAU9T9T3-F1
#
_entry.id   AF-A0AAU9T9T3-F1
#
_cell.length_a   1.000
_cell.length_b   1.000
_cell.length_c   1.000
_cell.angle_alpha   90.00
_cell.angle_beta   90.00
_cell.angle_gamma   90.00
#
_symmetry.space_group_name_H-M   'P 1'
#
loop_
_entity.id
_entity.type
_entity.pdbx_description
1 polymer ?
#
loop_
_entity_poly.entity_id
_entity_poly.type
_entity_poly.pdbx_seq_one_letter_code
_entity_poly.pdbx_strand_id
1 'polypeptide(L)'
;MKDTDSDYSADQFKEYKRHYQLLKTNLENFDYNNFEHYYTHNNIVSDEHYYNIIRAGIVRPKLLYRRTPSEKWHNTFNPFVFRCLQSNMDFQIIQDEYACAAYVVEYVNKHNRGISNLHWMIIQTMDENPKFDIVDITKKLSIDVLHAVEMPAQEAMAKSSVATVYIPTIYPTERQRIRKT
;
A
#
# COMPACT_ATOMS: atom_id res chain seq x y z
N MET A 1 18.53 6.65 -20.74
CA MET A 1 19.36 7.65 -20.02
C MET A 1 20.78 7.16 -19.84
N LYS A 2 21.05 5.96 -19.30
CA LYS A 2 22.41 5.39 -19.28
C LYS A 2 23.04 5.20 -20.67
N ASP A 3 22.24 4.82 -21.67
CA ASP A 3 22.75 4.34 -22.96
C ASP A 3 22.45 5.27 -24.14
N THR A 4 21.85 6.45 -23.89
CA THR A 4 21.31 7.34 -24.94
C THR A 4 21.71 8.80 -24.79
N ASP A 5 22.41 9.18 -23.71
CA ASP A 5 22.71 10.57 -23.39
C ASP A 5 24.23 10.78 -23.44
N SER A 6 24.69 11.68 -24.32
CA SER A 6 26.12 11.89 -24.56
C SER A 6 26.86 12.50 -23.37
N ASP A 7 26.13 13.18 -22.47
CA ASP A 7 26.65 13.85 -21.28
C ASP A 7 26.39 13.05 -20.00
N TYR A 8 26.15 11.73 -20.10
CA TYR A 8 25.86 10.88 -18.96
C TYR A 8 27.06 10.79 -17.99
N SER A 9 26.87 11.32 -16.77
CA SER A 9 27.76 11.11 -15.63
C SER A 9 27.13 10.15 -14.61
N ALA A 10 27.85 9.06 -14.29
CA ALA A 10 27.39 8.06 -13.33
C ALA A 10 27.27 8.63 -11.90
N ASP A 11 28.16 9.53 -11.52
CA ASP A 11 28.16 10.17 -10.21
C ASP A 11 27.00 11.14 -10.06
N GLN A 12 26.75 11.95 -11.09
CA GLN A 12 25.62 12.88 -11.13
C GLN A 12 24.27 12.13 -11.12
N PHE A 13 24.18 11.03 -11.85
CA PHE A 13 22.98 10.18 -11.80
C PHE A 13 22.73 9.60 -10.40
N LYS A 14 23.78 9.21 -9.68
CA LYS A 14 23.68 8.71 -8.30
C LYS A 14 23.24 9.80 -7.34
N GLU A 15 23.70 11.03 -7.53
CA GLU A 15 23.25 12.21 -6.79
C GLU A 15 21.76 12.48 -7.02
N TYR A 16 21.32 12.57 -8.27
CA TYR A 16 19.92 12.74 -8.62
C TYR A 16 19.02 11.65 -8.06
N LYS A 17 19.48 10.40 -8.06
CA LYS A 17 18.72 9.29 -7.46
C LYS A 17 18.56 9.44 -5.95
N ARG A 18 19.59 9.93 -5.24
CA ARG A 18 19.49 10.24 -3.80
C ARG A 18 18.54 11.41 -3.56
N HIS A 19 18.64 12.44 -4.39
CA HIS A 19 17.75 13.60 -4.30
C HIS A 19 16.29 13.19 -4.54
N TYR A 20 16.02 12.30 -5.49
CA TYR A 20 14.69 11.74 -5.73
C TYR A 20 14.10 11.06 -4.48
N GLN A 21 14.92 10.29 -3.76
CA GLN A 21 14.48 9.65 -2.51
C GLN A 21 14.15 10.69 -1.44
N LEU A 22 14.96 11.75 -1.32
CA LEU A 22 14.69 12.88 -0.43
C LEU A 22 13.38 13.59 -0.80
N LEU A 23 13.18 13.90 -2.09
CA LEU A 23 11.96 14.55 -2.60
C LEU A 23 10.71 13.74 -2.26
N LYS A 24 10.78 12.41 -2.39
CA LYS A 24 9.68 11.52 -2.07
C LYS A 24 9.33 11.60 -0.58
N THR A 25 10.32 11.46 0.30
CA THR A 25 10.14 11.56 1.75
C THR A 25 9.57 12.93 2.14
N ASN A 26 10.09 14.02 1.56
CA ASN A 26 9.63 15.35 1.87
C ASN A 26 8.18 15.58 1.41
N LEU A 27 7.81 15.09 0.23
CA LEU A 27 6.43 15.17 -0.25
C LEU A 27 5.45 14.40 0.64
N GLU A 28 5.87 13.27 1.21
CA GLU A 28 5.05 12.49 2.15
C GLU A 28 4.85 13.22 3.49
N ASN A 29 5.89 13.91 3.99
CA ASN A 29 5.89 14.47 5.36
C ASN A 29 5.55 15.97 5.46
N PHE A 30 5.66 16.73 4.37
CA PHE A 30 5.42 18.17 4.38
C PHE A 30 4.34 18.56 3.38
N ASP A 31 3.51 19.54 3.76
CA ASP A 31 2.50 20.12 2.88
C ASP A 31 3.04 21.36 2.17
N TYR A 32 2.96 21.35 0.85
CA TYR A 32 3.43 22.44 0.02
C TYR A 32 2.24 23.12 -0.67
N ASN A 33 2.10 24.43 -0.49
CA ASN A 33 1.00 25.18 -1.08
C ASN A 33 1.20 25.46 -2.58
N ASN A 34 2.45 25.57 -3.03
CA ASN A 34 2.80 25.87 -4.41
C ASN A 34 4.18 25.27 -4.76
N PHE A 35 4.51 25.31 -6.05
CA PHE A 35 5.77 24.78 -6.57
C PHE A 35 6.99 25.57 -6.10
N GLU A 36 6.91 26.90 -5.94
CA GLU A 36 8.02 27.73 -5.48
C GLU A 36 8.51 27.33 -4.08
N HIS A 37 7.56 27.14 -3.15
CA HIS A 37 7.85 26.64 -1.81
C HIS A 37 8.45 25.22 -1.87
N TYR A 38 7.88 24.35 -2.71
CA TYR A 38 8.41 23.00 -2.93
C TYR A 38 9.85 23.04 -3.45
N TYR A 39 10.15 23.87 -4.45
CA TYR A 39 11.47 23.96 -5.06
C TYR A 39 12.51 24.51 -4.08
N THR A 40 12.16 25.60 -3.39
CA THR A 40 13.04 26.27 -2.42
C THR A 40 13.40 25.33 -1.27
N HIS A 41 12.40 24.67 -0.67
CA HIS A 41 12.62 23.75 0.45
C HIS A 41 13.46 22.53 0.04
N ASN A 42 13.33 22.08 -1.20
CA ASN A 42 13.99 20.88 -1.70
C ASN A 42 15.28 21.16 -2.48
N ASN A 43 15.79 22.40 -2.48
CA ASN A 43 16.98 22.82 -3.23
C ASN A 43 16.92 22.46 -4.72
N ILE A 44 15.75 22.65 -5.33
CA ILE A 44 15.56 22.50 -6.78
C ILE A 44 15.84 23.85 -7.43
N VAL A 45 16.75 23.85 -8.40
CA VAL A 45 17.32 25.09 -8.98
C VAL A 45 16.62 25.49 -10.27
N SER A 46 16.08 24.51 -11.01
CA SER A 46 15.37 24.74 -12.28
C SER A 46 14.45 23.56 -12.60
N ASP A 47 13.55 23.75 -13.56
CA ASP A 47 12.69 22.67 -14.07
C ASP A 47 13.50 21.54 -14.70
N GLU A 48 14.58 21.87 -15.41
CA GLU A 48 15.48 20.87 -15.98
C GLU A 48 16.15 20.03 -14.88
N HIS A 49 16.61 20.68 -13.80
CA HIS A 49 17.15 19.98 -12.64
C HIS A 49 16.09 19.03 -12.04
N TYR A 50 14.85 19.51 -11.86
CA TYR A 50 13.75 18.68 -11.39
C TYR A 50 13.49 17.48 -12.31
N TYR A 51 13.43 17.68 -13.62
CA TYR A 51 13.22 16.59 -14.58
C TYR A 51 14.34 15.55 -14.53
N ASN A 52 15.59 15.96 -14.35
CA ASN A 52 16.71 15.04 -14.23
C ASN A 52 16.64 14.22 -12.93
N ILE A 53 16.23 14.82 -11.81
CA ILE A 53 15.95 14.11 -10.56
C ILE A 53 14.85 13.07 -10.76
N ILE A 54 13.72 13.45 -11.35
CA ILE A 54 12.59 12.56 -11.60
C ILE A 54 12.98 11.41 -12.52
N ARG A 55 13.71 11.67 -13.61
CA ARG A 55 14.22 10.65 -14.53
C ARG A 55 15.15 9.65 -13.85
N ALA A 56 15.99 10.09 -12.91
CA ALA A 56 16.88 9.21 -12.16
C ALA A 56 16.13 8.26 -11.20
N GLY A 57 14.94 8.66 -10.73
CA GLY A 57 14.11 7.89 -9.82
C GLY A 57 13.14 6.91 -10.48
N ILE A 58 12.77 7.14 -11.73
CA ILE A 58 11.79 6.33 -12.47
C ILE A 58 12.48 5.16 -13.17
N VAL A 59 12.10 3.93 -12.82
CA VAL A 59 12.73 2.69 -13.35
C VAL A 59 11.91 2.05 -14.48
N ARG A 60 10.61 2.32 -14.52
CA ARG A 60 9.66 1.83 -15.54
C ARG A 60 8.90 3.00 -16.13
N PRO A 61 8.36 2.90 -17.36
CA PRO A 61 7.40 3.88 -17.87
C PRO A 61 6.36 4.19 -16.79
N LYS A 62 6.02 5.47 -16.64
CA LYS A 62 5.14 5.92 -15.56
C LYS A 62 4.28 7.07 -16.07
N LEU A 63 2.97 6.92 -15.90
CA LEU A 63 2.04 8.02 -16.12
C LEU A 63 2.08 8.97 -14.93
N LEU A 64 2.32 10.25 -15.18
CA LEU A 64 2.27 11.31 -14.18
C LEU A 64 1.12 12.25 -14.52
N TYR A 65 0.22 12.45 -13.57
CA TYR A 65 -0.88 13.41 -13.71
C TYR A 65 -0.37 14.82 -13.44
N ARG A 66 -0.87 15.80 -14.20
CA ARG A 66 -0.68 17.20 -13.85
C ARG A 66 -1.39 17.47 -12.53
N ARG A 67 -0.63 17.88 -11.52
CA ARG A 67 -1.11 18.18 -10.17
C ARG A 67 -0.33 19.35 -9.58
N THR A 68 -0.91 20.07 -8.64
CA THR A 68 -0.16 20.95 -7.73
C THR A 68 0.28 20.18 -6.48
N PRO A 69 1.30 20.64 -5.75
CA PRO A 69 1.74 19.95 -4.52
C PRO A 69 0.64 19.84 -3.46
N SER A 70 -0.33 20.76 -3.46
CA SER A 70 -1.51 20.73 -2.59
C SER A 70 -2.48 19.58 -2.90
N GLU A 71 -2.43 19.02 -4.12
CA GLU A 71 -3.29 17.94 -4.59
C GLU A 71 -2.66 16.55 -4.40
N LYS A 72 -1.59 16.44 -3.61
CA LYS A 72 -0.84 15.17 -3.44
C LYS A 72 -1.71 14.02 -2.91
N TRP A 73 -2.74 14.32 -2.13
CA TRP A 73 -3.66 13.33 -1.55
C TRP A 73 -4.93 13.08 -2.38
N HIS A 74 -5.09 13.75 -3.52
CA HIS A 74 -6.26 13.52 -4.37
C HIS A 74 -6.12 12.18 -5.11
N ASN A 75 -7.13 11.32 -5.04
CA ASN A 75 -7.20 10.15 -5.91
C ASN A 75 -7.38 10.58 -7.36
N THR A 76 -6.87 9.79 -8.31
CA THR A 76 -7.13 10.05 -9.72
C THR A 76 -8.60 9.76 -10.03
N PHE A 77 -9.29 10.76 -10.58
CA PHE A 77 -10.72 10.66 -10.88
C PHE A 77 -11.03 11.10 -12.32
N ASN A 78 -12.11 10.58 -12.89
CA ASN A 78 -12.67 11.08 -14.14
C ASN A 78 -13.82 12.07 -13.80
N PRO A 79 -13.73 13.36 -14.19
CA PRO A 79 -14.75 14.34 -13.83
C PRO A 79 -16.17 14.00 -14.30
N PHE A 80 -16.32 13.33 -15.44
CA PHE A 80 -17.63 12.91 -15.93
C PHE A 80 -18.21 11.79 -15.05
N VAL A 81 -17.43 10.73 -14.81
CA VAL A 81 -17.88 9.60 -13.98
C VAL A 81 -18.15 10.04 -12.54
N PHE A 82 -17.31 10.93 -12.00
CA PHE A 82 -17.51 11.49 -10.66
C PHE A 82 -18.85 12.20 -10.55
N ARG A 83 -19.22 13.00 -11.56
CA ARG A 83 -20.53 13.69 -11.59
C ARG A 83 -21.70 12.72 -11.67
N CYS A 84 -21.55 11.61 -12.40
CA CYS A 84 -22.63 10.64 -12.58
C CYS A 84 -22.82 9.71 -11.36
N LEU A 85 -21.73 9.21 -10.77
CA LEU A 85 -21.77 8.22 -9.69
C LEU A 85 -21.67 8.83 -8.29
N GLN A 86 -21.12 10.05 -8.17
CA GLN A 86 -20.88 10.75 -6.90
C GLN A 86 -20.24 9.87 -5.82
N SER A 87 -19.34 8.98 -6.24
CA SER A 87 -18.66 8.00 -5.39
C SER A 87 -17.15 8.23 -5.43
N ASN A 88 -16.45 7.71 -4.41
CA ASN A 88 -14.99 7.68 -4.42
C ASN A 88 -14.51 6.83 -5.60
N MET A 89 -13.52 7.34 -6.34
CA MET A 89 -12.96 6.66 -7.50
C MET A 89 -11.46 6.62 -7.39
N ASP A 90 -10.89 5.49 -7.79
CA ASP A 90 -9.45 5.28 -7.91
C ASP A 90 -9.17 4.72 -9.30
N PHE A 91 -9.04 5.63 -10.29
CA PHE A 91 -8.73 5.23 -11.66
C PHE A 91 -7.23 5.01 -11.82
N GLN A 92 -6.86 3.80 -12.23
CA GLN A 92 -5.48 3.46 -12.58
C GLN A 92 -5.42 3.06 -14.05
N ILE A 93 -4.51 3.68 -14.79
CA ILE A 93 -4.27 3.32 -16.19
C ILE A 93 -3.34 2.11 -16.24
N ILE A 94 -3.80 1.05 -16.91
CA ILE A 94 -3.03 -0.15 -17.19
C ILE A 94 -1.98 0.20 -18.24
N GLN A 95 -0.70 0.06 -17.89
CA GLN A 95 0.43 0.44 -18.75
C GLN A 95 0.99 -0.73 -19.56
N ASP A 96 0.79 -1.96 -19.07
CA ASP A 96 1.24 -3.19 -19.71
C ASP A 96 0.34 -4.37 -19.31
N GLU A 97 0.43 -5.49 -20.05
CA GLU A 97 -0.43 -6.66 -19.84
C GLU A 97 -0.16 -7.36 -18.50
N TYR A 98 1.09 -7.31 -18.00
CA TYR A 98 1.44 -7.87 -16.69
C TYR A 98 0.83 -7.07 -15.55
N ALA A 99 0.78 -5.74 -15.66
CA ALA A 99 0.11 -4.86 -14.71
C ALA A 99 -1.40 -5.16 -14.65
N CYS A 100 -2.02 -5.47 -15.80
CA CYS A 100 -3.42 -5.92 -15.85
C CYS A 100 -3.60 -7.24 -15.09
N ALA A 101 -2.77 -8.25 -15.41
CA ALA A 101 -2.85 -9.56 -14.77
C ALA A 101 -2.61 -9.47 -13.26
N ALA A 102 -1.60 -8.71 -12.83
CA ALA A 102 -1.29 -8.46 -11.42
C ALA A 102 -2.48 -7.78 -10.73
N TYR A 103 -3.08 -6.76 -11.33
CA TYR A 103 -4.26 -6.10 -10.78
C TYR A 103 -5.44 -7.06 -10.59
N VAL A 104 -5.73 -7.90 -11.59
CA VAL A 104 -6.82 -8.90 -11.50
C VAL A 104 -6.53 -9.91 -10.40
N VAL A 105 -5.29 -10.41 -10.31
CA VAL A 105 -4.87 -11.36 -9.27
C VAL A 105 -4.98 -10.73 -7.89
N GLU A 106 -4.46 -9.51 -7.70
CA GLU A 106 -4.58 -8.76 -6.45
C GLU A 106 -6.04 -8.50 -6.07
N TYR A 107 -6.89 -8.18 -7.05
CA TYR A 107 -8.31 -7.93 -6.81
C TYR A 107 -9.06 -9.21 -6.41
N VAL A 108 -8.83 -10.32 -7.12
CA VAL A 108 -9.42 -11.63 -6.78
C VAL A 108 -8.92 -12.10 -5.42
N ASN A 109 -7.64 -11.86 -5.11
CA ASN A 109 -7.02 -12.16 -3.82
C ASN A 109 -7.21 -11.02 -2.79
N LYS A 110 -8.07 -10.03 -3.06
CA LYS A 110 -8.39 -9.03 -2.05
C LYS A 110 -9.38 -9.66 -1.07
N HIS A 111 -8.84 -10.35 -0.07
CA HIS A 111 -9.58 -11.08 0.96
C HIS A 111 -10.26 -10.16 1.99
N ASN A 112 -10.82 -9.01 1.56
CA ASN A 112 -11.59 -8.09 2.41
C ASN A 112 -13.02 -8.60 2.69
N ARG A 113 -13.31 -9.88 2.45
CA ARG A 113 -14.59 -10.47 2.88
C ARG A 113 -14.65 -10.38 4.41
N GLY A 114 -15.76 -9.87 4.93
CA GLY A 114 -16.01 -9.81 6.38
C GLY A 114 -15.56 -8.54 7.10
N ILE A 115 -14.57 -7.77 6.62
CA ILE A 115 -14.09 -6.55 7.32
C ILE A 115 -15.18 -5.48 7.42
N SER A 116 -15.99 -5.29 6.38
CA SER A 116 -17.10 -4.33 6.42
C SER A 116 -18.16 -4.74 7.46
N ASN A 117 -18.49 -6.04 7.55
CA ASN A 117 -19.42 -6.54 8.57
C ASN A 117 -18.84 -6.38 9.98
N LEU A 118 -17.54 -6.63 10.12
CA LEU A 118 -16.82 -6.44 11.38
C LEU A 118 -16.86 -4.96 11.82
N HIS A 119 -16.62 -4.02 10.89
CA HIS A 119 -16.75 -2.59 11.18
C HIS A 119 -18.16 -2.22 11.65
N TRP A 120 -19.20 -2.75 10.99
CA TRP A 120 -20.59 -2.54 11.44
C TRP A 120 -20.82 -3.09 12.84
N MET A 121 -20.33 -4.29 13.15
CA MET A 121 -20.42 -4.88 14.50
C MET A 121 -19.68 -4.06 15.57
N ILE A 122 -18.50 -3.53 15.23
CA ILE A 122 -17.73 -2.63 16.12
C ILE A 122 -18.55 -1.38 16.44
N ILE A 123 -19.07 -0.70 15.42
CA ILE A 123 -19.88 0.52 15.58
C ILE A 123 -21.12 0.22 16.43
N GLN A 124 -21.87 -0.84 16.09
CA GLN A 124 -23.05 -1.22 16.86
C GLN A 124 -22.71 -1.53 18.33
N THR A 125 -21.61 -2.24 18.58
CA THR A 125 -21.17 -2.56 19.95
C THR A 125 -20.76 -1.31 20.73
N MET A 126 -20.13 -0.33 20.06
CA MET A 126 -19.82 0.98 20.64
C MET A 126 -21.09 1.73 21.05
N ASP A 127 -22.09 1.76 20.16
CA ASP A 127 -23.36 2.45 20.40
C ASP A 127 -24.16 1.80 21.55
N GLU A 128 -24.18 0.47 21.61
CA GLU A 128 -24.84 -0.28 22.69
C GLU A 128 -24.08 -0.21 24.03
N ASN A 129 -22.77 0.02 24.01
CA ASN A 129 -21.91 0.01 25.19
C ASN A 129 -21.02 1.28 25.25
N PRO A 130 -21.60 2.47 25.44
CA PRO A 130 -20.87 3.75 25.39
C PRO A 130 -19.84 3.94 26.53
N LYS A 131 -19.80 3.02 27.51
CA LYS A 131 -18.81 3.02 28.60
C LYS A 131 -17.56 2.21 28.26
N PHE A 132 -17.57 1.42 27.18
CA PHE A 132 -16.43 0.61 26.81
C PHE A 132 -15.38 1.47 26.10
N ASP A 133 -14.13 1.29 26.51
CA ASP A 133 -13.00 1.81 25.75
C ASP A 133 -12.69 0.88 24.58
N ILE A 134 -11.92 1.35 23.61
CA ILE A 134 -11.60 0.65 22.37
C ILE A 134 -10.94 -0.72 22.64
N VAL A 135 -10.19 -0.85 23.73
CA VAL A 135 -9.56 -2.11 24.15
C VAL A 135 -10.61 -3.14 24.58
N ASP A 136 -11.66 -2.73 25.28
CA ASP A 136 -12.73 -3.62 25.75
C ASP A 136 -13.60 -4.11 24.59
N ILE A 137 -13.86 -3.23 23.62
CA ILE A 137 -14.59 -3.56 22.40
C ILE A 137 -13.79 -4.53 21.54
N THR A 138 -12.49 -4.27 21.38
CA THR A 138 -11.58 -5.17 20.66
C THR A 138 -11.51 -6.55 21.32
N LYS A 139 -11.50 -6.63 22.66
CA LYS A 139 -11.55 -7.91 23.37
C LYS A 139 -12.88 -8.63 23.16
N LYS A 140 -14.01 -7.92 23.28
CA LYS A 140 -15.35 -8.49 23.11
C LYS A 140 -15.56 -9.05 21.71
N LEU A 141 -15.08 -8.33 20.69
CA LEU A 141 -15.21 -8.72 19.29
C LEU A 141 -14.01 -9.54 18.78
N SER A 142 -13.02 -9.85 19.61
CA SER A 142 -11.79 -10.51 19.17
C SER A 142 -12.02 -11.84 18.46
N ILE A 143 -12.99 -12.63 18.93
CA ILE A 143 -13.38 -13.90 18.29
C ILE A 143 -14.08 -13.62 16.95
N ASP A 144 -14.95 -12.62 16.88
CA ASP A 144 -15.63 -12.23 15.64
C ASP A 144 -14.63 -11.68 14.61
N VAL A 145 -13.60 -10.94 15.04
CA VAL A 145 -12.48 -10.50 14.19
C VAL A 145 -11.74 -11.71 13.60
N LEU A 146 -11.42 -12.71 14.44
CA LEU A 146 -10.72 -13.93 14.01
C LEU A 146 -11.52 -14.75 13.00
N HIS A 147 -12.86 -14.74 13.10
CA HIS A 147 -13.73 -15.45 12.18
C HIS A 147 -14.07 -14.64 10.92
N ALA A 148 -14.10 -13.30 11.02
CA ALA A 148 -14.46 -12.42 9.92
C ALA A 148 -13.31 -12.20 8.95
N VAL A 149 -12.06 -12.30 9.40
CA VAL A 149 -10.87 -12.14 8.56
C VAL A 149 -10.32 -13.51 8.18
N GLU A 150 -10.32 -13.83 6.89
CA GLU A 150 -9.53 -14.96 6.39
C GLU A 150 -8.05 -14.64 6.61
N MET A 151 -7.49 -15.23 7.67
CA MET A 151 -6.10 -15.02 8.08
C MET A 151 -5.25 -16.22 7.66
N PRO A 152 -4.08 -16.01 7.04
CA PRO A 152 -3.18 -17.12 6.69
C PRO A 152 -2.80 -17.90 7.95
N ALA A 153 -2.67 -19.22 7.84
CA ALA A 153 -2.43 -20.12 8.97
C ALA A 153 -1.23 -19.69 9.84
N GLN A 154 -0.20 -19.09 9.23
CA GLN A 154 0.98 -18.57 9.92
C GLN A 154 0.67 -17.41 10.88
N GLU A 155 -0.23 -16.49 10.50
CA GLU A 155 -0.64 -15.36 11.35
C GLU A 155 -1.60 -15.83 12.46
N ALA A 156 -2.49 -16.79 12.15
CA ALA A 156 -3.38 -17.41 13.14
C ALA A 156 -2.61 -18.21 14.20
N MET A 157 -1.51 -18.86 13.81
CA MET A 157 -0.65 -19.66 14.71
C MET A 157 0.05 -18.82 15.80
N ALA A 158 0.26 -17.52 15.59
CA ALA A 158 0.97 -16.67 16.56
C ALA A 158 0.13 -16.33 17.82
N LYS A 159 -1.19 -16.61 17.81
CA LYS A 159 -2.12 -16.23 18.89
C LYS A 159 -2.98 -17.37 19.44
N SER A 160 -2.59 -18.63 19.25
CA SER A 160 -3.35 -19.77 19.78
C SER A 160 -2.81 -20.24 21.13
N SER A 161 -3.66 -20.21 22.16
CA SER A 161 -3.47 -20.85 23.47
C SER A 161 -3.71 -22.38 23.44
N VAL A 162 -3.79 -22.98 22.25
CA VAL A 162 -4.13 -24.39 22.05
C VAL A 162 -2.89 -25.19 21.69
N ALA A 163 -2.74 -26.36 22.30
CA ALA A 163 -1.64 -27.27 22.08
C ALA A 163 -1.45 -27.59 20.59
N THR A 164 -0.27 -27.27 20.07
CA THR A 164 0.12 -27.49 18.68
C THR A 164 0.38 -28.97 18.44
N VAL A 165 -0.42 -29.60 17.59
CA VAL A 165 -0.12 -30.94 17.05
C VAL A 165 0.47 -30.77 15.66
N TYR A 166 1.73 -31.18 15.50
CA TYR A 166 2.38 -31.20 14.19
C TYR A 166 1.78 -32.33 13.33
N ILE A 167 1.18 -31.96 12.20
CA ILE A 167 0.70 -32.93 11.19
C ILE A 167 1.72 -32.95 10.05
N PRO A 168 2.55 -34.00 9.93
CA PRO A 168 3.53 -34.11 8.86
C PRO A 168 2.82 -34.25 7.50
N THR A 169 3.03 -33.27 6.61
CA THR A 169 2.51 -33.26 5.22
C THR A 169 3.39 -34.05 4.24
N ILE A 170 4.46 -34.68 4.72
CA ILE A 170 5.34 -35.54 3.93
C ILE A 170 4.71 -36.89 3.58
N TYR A 171 5.26 -37.55 2.57
CA TYR A 171 4.79 -38.84 2.08
C TYR A 171 4.71 -39.87 3.22
N PRO A 172 3.75 -40.82 3.18
CA PRO A 172 3.56 -41.80 4.24
C PRO A 172 4.83 -42.59 4.61
N THR A 173 5.73 -42.79 3.64
CA THR A 173 7.02 -43.46 3.81
C THR A 173 8.05 -42.66 4.60
N GLU A 174 7.93 -41.33 4.61
CA GLU A 174 8.90 -40.40 5.20
C GLU A 174 8.48 -39.89 6.58
N ARG A 175 7.26 -40.22 7.03
CA ARG A 175 6.74 -39.79 8.32
C ARG A 175 7.55 -40.39 9.47
N GLN A 176 8.16 -39.52 10.28
CA GLN A 176 8.76 -39.93 11.55
C GLN A 176 7.65 -40.52 12.45
N ARG A 177 7.76 -41.81 12.77
CA ARG A 177 6.82 -42.49 13.66
C ARG A 177 7.02 -41.95 15.08
N ILE A 178 5.96 -41.44 15.69
CA ILE A 178 5.95 -41.05 17.11
C ILE A 178 6.37 -42.28 17.93
N ARG A 179 7.46 -42.15 18.72
CA ARG A 179 7.77 -43.15 19.75
C ARG A 179 6.68 -43.05 20.81
N LYS A 180 5.94 -44.15 21.02
CA LYS A 180 5.03 -44.27 22.15
C LYS A 180 5.88 -44.24 23.43
N THR A 181 5.70 -43.21 24.24
CA THR A 181 6.02 -43.21 25.66
C THR A 181 4.77 -43.59 26.43
#